data_AF-Q7S4E3-F1
#
_entry.id   AF-Q7S4E3-F1
#
_cell.length_a   1.000
_cell.length_b   1.000
_cell.length_c   1.000
_cell.angle_alpha   90.00
_cell.angle_beta   90.00
_cell.angle_gamma   90.00
#
_symmetry.space_group_name_H-M   'P 1'
#
loop_
_entity.id
_entity.type
_entity.pdbx_description
1 polymer ?
#
loop_
_entity_poly.entity_id
_entity_poly.type
_entity_poly.pdbx_seq_one_letter_code
_entity_poly.pdbx_strand_id
1 'polypeptide(L)'
;MATTVRRRLVGKDIECEIASETASETATSREPSPDNQQREVTSIFKAIHKRSKTRKRKTTAIFLLGSLFGIIAAGFFAKSNDLIDLPLPELKELSVDSLFEVLPAGFVKEMRDLMNGERDLIESDDAFSVGMKMRAEGLSADHPIVMIPGVISTGLESWSTSELSLPYFRKRLWGSWTMMRALVMDKEAWKRHIMLDKTTGLDPPGIKLRAAQGFDATDFFITGYWIWNKILENLASLGYDPTNSYTAAYDWRLAYANLEVRDHYFSRLKSYIEQAVFIHKKKVVLTSHSMGSQVLFYFFHWVASKKGGQGGQDWVERHVDSWINISGCMLGAVKDVTAILSGEMRDTAQMNAFAVYGLEKFLSKEERAEIFRAMPGISSMLPMGGNAVWGELDWAPDDQPGQGHSYGSLLNFRAGQNVSTTPDRNFTIEDAMDYILDTTDDWYRDQVKGSYSHGVAKTRAEVEANENDPRKWINPLETRLPLAPSLKVYCFYGVGKPTERAYFYRAPDPGTTTHLKMTIDTTLTQGHIDHGVILGEGDGTVNLMSLGYMCNKGWKMKRYNPAGSKITVVEMPHEPERFNPRGGPNTADHVDILGRQNLNEYILKVAAGRGDTIEDFITSNILKYVEKVEIYEE
;
A
#
# COMPACT_ATOMS: atom_id res chain seq x y z
N MET A 1 -15.62 -0.43 -76.18
CA MET A 1 -15.03 0.92 -76.42
C MET A 1 -13.84 1.00 -75.46
N ALA A 2 -12.58 1.09 -75.88
CA ALA A 2 -11.94 2.11 -76.74
C ALA A 2 -12.08 3.51 -76.09
N THR A 3 -11.02 4.29 -75.81
CA THR A 3 -9.62 4.30 -76.33
C THR A 3 -8.68 4.86 -75.24
N THR A 4 -7.56 4.24 -74.83
CA THR A 4 -6.14 4.42 -75.31
C THR A 4 -5.68 5.89 -75.35
N VAL A 5 -4.54 6.35 -74.79
CA VAL A 5 -3.16 6.27 -75.37
C VAL A 5 -2.04 6.79 -74.38
N ARG A 6 -1.05 5.92 -74.07
CA ARG A 6 0.46 6.08 -73.98
C ARG A 6 1.18 7.28 -73.27
N ARG A 7 2.46 7.20 -72.82
CA ARG A 7 3.43 6.10 -72.46
C ARG A 7 4.83 6.64 -72.03
N ARG A 8 5.53 5.99 -71.07
CA ARG A 8 7.01 5.83 -70.82
C ARG A 8 7.18 4.98 -69.52
N LEU A 9 8.14 4.07 -69.25
CA LEU A 9 9.30 3.44 -69.93
C LEU A 9 10.53 4.35 -70.17
N VAL A 10 11.81 3.98 -69.93
CA VAL A 10 12.54 2.71 -69.56
C VAL A 10 13.60 3.07 -68.48
N GLY A 11 14.20 2.22 -67.62
CA GLY A 11 14.19 0.76 -67.39
C GLY A 11 14.35 0.42 -65.88
N LYS A 12 14.74 -0.77 -65.38
CA LYS A 12 15.30 -2.03 -65.94
C LYS A 12 16.81 -2.00 -66.30
N ASP A 13 17.67 -2.96 -65.91
CA ASP A 13 17.48 -4.30 -65.26
C ASP A 13 18.71 -4.71 -64.36
N ILE A 14 18.56 -5.45 -63.23
CA ILE A 14 18.61 -6.94 -63.00
C ILE A 14 20.00 -7.53 -63.34
N GLU A 15 20.71 -8.32 -62.49
CA GLU A 15 20.41 -9.72 -62.10
C GLU A 15 21.02 -10.19 -60.74
N CYS A 16 21.11 -11.51 -60.51
CA CYS A 16 21.20 -12.18 -59.19
C CYS A 16 22.32 -13.27 -59.13
N GLU A 17 22.22 -14.15 -58.11
CA GLU A 17 23.02 -15.34 -57.75
C GLU A 17 24.13 -15.12 -56.70
N ILE A 18 24.47 -16.02 -55.77
CA ILE A 18 23.85 -17.14 -55.00
C ILE A 18 25.06 -17.90 -54.39
N ALA A 19 24.88 -18.56 -53.23
CA ALA A 19 25.83 -19.51 -52.60
C ALA A 19 27.17 -18.93 -52.06
N SER A 20 27.83 -19.54 -51.06
CA SER A 20 27.37 -20.43 -49.98
C SER A 20 28.45 -20.58 -48.88
N GLU A 21 28.09 -21.28 -47.79
CA GLU A 21 28.98 -22.11 -46.94
C GLU A 21 30.13 -21.48 -46.11
N THR A 22 29.96 -21.58 -44.79
CA THR A 22 30.98 -22.04 -43.79
C THR A 22 32.24 -21.20 -43.50
N ALA A 23 32.94 -21.37 -42.38
CA ALA A 23 32.62 -21.74 -40.98
C ALA A 23 33.90 -21.58 -40.14
N SER A 24 33.81 -21.71 -38.81
CA SER A 24 34.95 -21.94 -37.89
C SER A 24 35.94 -20.75 -37.71
N GLU A 25 36.61 -20.52 -36.58
CA GLU A 25 36.29 -20.58 -35.13
C GLU A 25 37.45 -19.91 -34.37
N THR A 26 37.34 -19.78 -33.03
CA THR A 26 38.44 -19.49 -32.06
C THR A 26 39.18 -18.14 -32.22
N ALA A 27 39.21 -17.27 -31.20
CA ALA A 27 40.00 -17.35 -29.95
C ALA A 27 41.53 -17.17 -30.18
N THR A 28 42.32 -16.48 -29.33
CA THR A 28 42.06 -16.07 -27.93
C THR A 28 42.92 -14.84 -27.53
N SER A 29 42.44 -14.05 -26.56
CA SER A 29 43.19 -13.27 -25.54
C SER A 29 44.57 -12.62 -25.84
N ARG A 30 44.71 -11.33 -25.48
CA ARG A 30 45.56 -10.86 -24.34
C ARG A 30 45.61 -9.33 -24.21
N GLU A 31 45.43 -8.83 -22.99
CA GLU A 31 45.99 -7.54 -22.54
C GLU A 31 47.49 -7.72 -22.20
N PRO A 32 48.30 -6.64 -22.09
CA PRO A 32 48.30 -5.83 -20.86
C PRO A 32 48.45 -4.30 -21.06
N SER A 33 48.04 -3.51 -20.06
CA SER A 33 48.50 -2.13 -19.87
C SER A 33 49.86 -2.08 -19.15
N PRO A 34 50.64 -0.98 -19.26
CA PRO A 34 50.76 -0.12 -18.06
C PRO A 34 50.99 1.39 -18.30
N ASP A 35 50.70 2.16 -17.24
CA ASP A 35 51.17 3.51 -16.82
C ASP A 35 51.46 4.66 -17.83
N ASN A 36 50.56 5.65 -17.82
CA ASN A 36 50.74 6.95 -17.14
C ASN A 36 52.02 7.81 -17.40
N GLN A 37 51.85 8.97 -18.07
CA GLN A 37 52.50 10.21 -17.59
C GLN A 37 51.85 11.53 -18.11
N GLN A 38 52.10 12.58 -17.34
CA GLN A 38 51.50 13.93 -17.36
C GLN A 38 51.68 14.74 -18.66
N ARG A 39 50.79 15.74 -18.87
CA ARG A 39 51.13 17.00 -19.54
C ARG A 39 50.28 18.18 -19.02
N GLU A 40 50.93 19.21 -18.51
CA GLU A 40 50.32 20.53 -18.27
C GLU A 40 50.22 21.34 -19.57
N VAL A 41 49.23 22.23 -19.66
CA VAL A 41 49.30 23.42 -20.52
C VAL A 41 48.72 24.61 -19.76
N THR A 42 49.59 25.53 -19.32
CA THR A 42 49.20 26.79 -18.70
C THR A 42 48.81 27.83 -19.75
N SER A 43 47.82 28.68 -19.47
CA SER A 43 47.72 29.99 -20.12
C SER A 43 47.37 31.08 -19.09
N ILE A 44 47.91 32.28 -19.27
CA ILE A 44 47.92 33.35 -18.27
C ILE A 44 47.29 34.61 -18.86
N PHE A 45 46.34 35.25 -18.17
CA PHE A 45 46.11 36.69 -18.38
C PHE A 45 45.70 37.48 -17.12
N LYS A 46 46.66 38.33 -16.68
CA LYS A 46 46.53 39.61 -15.95
C LYS A 46 45.38 39.81 -14.95
N ALA A 47 45.73 39.87 -13.68
CA ALA A 47 44.89 40.46 -12.63
C ALA A 47 44.84 42.01 -12.72
N ILE A 48 43.70 42.60 -12.34
CA ILE A 48 43.57 44.04 -12.04
C ILE A 48 43.27 44.22 -10.56
N HIS A 49 44.05 45.07 -9.90
CA HIS A 49 43.99 45.28 -8.46
C HIS A 49 42.93 46.34 -8.09
N LYS A 50 42.02 46.05 -7.15
CA LYS A 50 41.16 47.08 -6.55
C LYS A 50 40.96 46.83 -5.04
N ARG A 51 41.45 47.78 -4.23
CA ARG A 51 41.54 47.65 -2.76
C ARG A 51 40.28 48.16 -2.07
N SER A 52 40.00 47.62 -0.88
CA SER A 52 38.79 47.85 -0.08
C SER A 52 38.50 49.33 0.27
N LYS A 53 37.20 49.65 0.42
CA LYS A 53 36.71 50.73 1.31
C LYS A 53 35.57 50.22 2.19
N THR A 54 35.74 50.40 3.50
CA THR A 54 34.79 50.01 4.56
C THR A 54 33.58 50.95 4.64
N ARG A 55 32.39 50.44 5.03
CA ARG A 55 31.31 51.30 5.54
C ARG A 55 30.46 50.60 6.62
N LYS A 56 30.34 51.22 7.79
CA LYS A 56 29.52 50.73 8.92
C LYS A 56 28.03 50.89 8.60
N ARG A 57 27.27 49.79 8.48
CA ARG A 57 25.78 49.74 8.59
C ARG A 57 25.27 48.28 8.64
N LYS A 58 25.32 47.63 9.81
CA LYS A 58 24.63 46.34 10.05
C LYS A 58 23.97 46.19 11.44
N THR A 59 24.33 47.00 12.44
CA THR A 59 23.77 46.89 13.81
C THR A 59 22.41 47.56 14.01
N THR A 60 22.06 48.61 13.24
CA THR A 60 20.80 49.36 13.44
C THR A 60 19.54 48.58 13.05
N ALA A 61 19.62 47.74 12.01
CA ALA A 61 18.47 46.95 11.54
C ALA A 61 18.05 45.86 12.55
N ILE A 62 19.03 45.24 13.21
CA ILE A 62 18.81 44.19 14.21
C ILE A 62 18.08 44.77 15.43
N PHE A 63 18.43 45.99 15.86
CA PHE A 63 17.78 46.66 16.99
C PHE A 63 16.31 47.03 16.68
N LEU A 64 16.02 47.50 15.46
CA LEU A 64 14.65 47.81 15.02
C LEU A 64 13.76 46.56 14.97
N LEU A 65 14.26 45.46 14.40
CA LEU A 65 13.56 44.17 14.40
C LEU A 65 13.31 43.65 15.82
N GLY A 66 14.31 43.75 16.72
CA GLY A 66 14.16 43.40 18.13
C GLY A 66 13.07 44.23 18.83
N SER A 67 13.03 45.54 18.59
CA SER A 67 11.99 46.41 19.18
C SER A 67 10.58 46.10 18.67
N LEU A 68 10.42 45.74 17.39
CA LEU A 68 9.12 45.37 16.83
C LEU A 68 8.63 44.04 17.42
N PHE A 69 9.52 43.05 17.53
CA PHE A 69 9.21 41.75 18.14
C PHE A 69 8.87 41.89 19.64
N GLY A 70 9.56 42.78 20.36
CA GLY A 70 9.28 43.09 21.76
C GLY A 70 7.90 43.72 21.97
N ILE A 71 7.45 44.61 21.09
CA ILE A 71 6.11 45.21 21.14
C ILE A 71 5.02 44.17 20.86
N ILE A 72 5.23 43.28 19.90
CA ILE A 72 4.29 42.18 19.58
C ILE A 72 4.19 41.21 20.75
N ALA A 73 5.33 40.80 21.34
CA ALA A 73 5.34 39.94 22.53
C ALA A 73 4.66 40.60 23.74
N ALA A 74 4.93 41.89 23.99
CA ALA A 74 4.26 42.65 25.06
C ALA A 74 2.75 42.74 24.83
N GLY A 75 2.28 42.96 23.60
CA GLY A 75 0.86 42.95 23.25
C GLY A 75 0.18 41.59 23.45
N PHE A 76 0.93 40.49 23.32
CA PHE A 76 0.43 39.14 23.57
C PHE A 76 0.31 38.84 25.07
N PHE A 77 1.31 39.20 25.88
CA PHE A 77 1.30 39.01 27.34
C PHE A 77 0.44 40.03 28.10
N ALA A 78 0.16 41.21 27.54
CA ALA A 78 -0.74 42.18 28.16
C ALA A 78 -2.22 41.78 28.13
N LYS A 79 -2.58 40.67 27.45
CA LYS A 79 -3.96 40.23 27.24
C LYS A 79 -4.52 39.32 28.35
N SER A 80 -3.79 39.11 29.44
CA SER A 80 -4.24 38.38 30.63
C SER A 80 -4.50 39.33 31.82
N ASN A 81 -5.55 40.15 31.69
CA ASN A 81 -6.28 40.79 32.79
C ASN A 81 -7.70 41.12 32.30
N ASP A 82 -8.66 41.12 33.21
CA ASP A 82 -10.09 41.06 32.90
C ASP A 82 -10.72 42.32 32.26
N LEU A 83 -11.96 42.12 31.79
CA LEU A 83 -12.93 43.11 31.27
C LEU A 83 -12.69 43.63 29.84
N ILE A 84 -13.28 42.92 28.88
CA ILE A 84 -14.27 43.48 27.94
C ILE A 84 -15.27 42.36 27.61
N ASP A 85 -16.56 42.62 27.82
CA ASP A 85 -17.65 41.71 27.48
C ASP A 85 -18.19 42.10 26.09
N LEU A 86 -18.13 41.17 25.12
CA LEU A 86 -18.58 41.38 23.74
C LEU A 86 -19.17 40.09 23.14
N PRO A 87 -20.46 40.07 22.77
CA PRO A 87 -21.08 38.92 22.13
C PRO A 87 -20.74 38.86 20.63
N LEU A 88 -20.13 37.76 20.19
CA LEU A 88 -19.90 37.46 18.77
C LEU A 88 -20.38 36.03 18.43
N PRO A 89 -21.49 35.88 17.70
CA PRO A 89 -21.95 34.58 17.21
C PRO A 89 -21.27 34.18 15.89
N GLU A 90 -21.43 32.90 15.52
CA GLU A 90 -21.14 32.30 14.20
C GLU A 90 -19.71 32.45 13.63
N LEU A 91 -18.78 31.63 14.14
CA LEU A 91 -17.62 31.18 13.33
C LEU A 91 -18.02 29.98 12.45
N LYS A 92 -18.56 30.28 11.26
CA LYS A 92 -18.50 29.38 10.10
C LYS A 92 -17.32 29.77 9.21
N GLU A 93 -16.89 28.83 8.37
CA GLU A 93 -15.78 28.97 7.40
C GLU A 93 -14.39 29.18 8.03
N LEU A 94 -13.69 28.06 8.27
CA LEU A 94 -12.26 28.06 8.58
C LEU A 94 -11.45 28.10 7.28
N SER A 95 -10.74 29.19 7.02
CA SER A 95 -9.78 29.24 5.90
C SER A 95 -8.52 28.44 6.21
N VAL A 96 -7.82 28.00 5.15
CA VAL A 96 -6.56 27.24 5.27
C VAL A 96 -5.47 28.06 5.97
N ASP A 97 -5.50 29.39 5.85
CA ASP A 97 -4.58 30.31 6.54
C ASP A 97 -4.59 30.14 8.06
N SER A 98 -5.78 29.96 8.66
CA SER A 98 -5.96 29.71 10.10
C SER A 98 -5.39 28.36 10.58
N LEU A 99 -5.01 27.48 9.66
CA LEU A 99 -4.37 26.20 9.98
C LEU A 99 -2.84 26.29 9.89
N PHE A 100 -2.30 27.16 9.03
CA PHE A 100 -0.85 27.36 8.92
C PHE A 100 -0.24 28.02 10.17
N GLU A 101 -0.94 28.94 10.83
CA GLU A 101 -0.46 29.60 12.07
C GLU A 101 -0.28 28.64 13.26
N VAL A 102 -0.92 27.46 13.20
CA VAL A 102 -1.04 26.49 14.30
C VAL A 102 0.04 25.40 14.21
N LEU A 103 0.85 25.39 13.15
CA LEU A 103 1.75 24.29 12.80
C LEU A 103 3.24 24.70 12.85
N PRO A 104 4.17 23.77 13.18
CA PRO A 104 5.59 24.07 13.22
C PRO A 104 6.14 24.57 11.88
N ALA A 105 7.01 25.59 11.88
CA ALA A 105 7.44 26.29 10.67
C ALA A 105 8.09 25.40 9.58
N GLY A 106 8.74 24.29 9.95
CA GLY A 106 9.25 23.31 8.97
C GLY A 106 8.13 22.58 8.22
N PHE A 107 7.08 22.19 8.95
CA PHE A 107 5.89 21.52 8.42
C PHE A 107 5.10 22.44 7.48
N VAL A 108 4.98 23.73 7.83
CA VAL A 108 4.38 24.77 6.97
C VAL A 108 5.15 24.94 5.65
N LYS A 109 6.49 24.75 5.66
CA LYS A 109 7.29 24.74 4.43
C LYS A 109 7.02 23.49 3.61
N GLU A 110 7.11 22.30 4.21
CA GLU A 110 6.86 21.00 3.58
C GLU A 110 5.47 20.95 2.92
N MET A 111 4.45 21.47 3.59
CA MET A 111 3.10 21.67 3.02
C MET A 111 3.08 22.57 1.78
N ARG A 112 3.74 23.73 1.84
CA ARG A 112 3.75 24.68 0.72
C ARG A 112 4.51 24.11 -0.47
N ASP A 113 5.57 23.36 -0.22
CA ASP A 113 6.31 22.66 -1.27
C ASP A 113 5.44 21.55 -1.90
N LEU A 114 4.64 20.80 -1.11
CA LEU A 114 3.65 19.83 -1.60
C LEU A 114 2.53 20.48 -2.44
N MET A 115 1.89 21.55 -1.95
CA MET A 115 0.81 22.26 -2.65
C MET A 115 1.28 22.98 -3.93
N ASN A 116 2.57 23.33 -4.02
CA ASN A 116 3.16 23.85 -5.25
C ASN A 116 3.43 22.71 -6.24
N GLY A 117 4.02 21.60 -5.78
CA GLY A 117 4.25 20.41 -6.61
C GLY A 117 2.97 19.78 -7.16
N GLU A 118 1.83 19.94 -6.47
CA GLU A 118 0.50 19.54 -6.95
C GLU A 118 0.12 20.25 -8.27
N ARG A 119 0.50 21.52 -8.46
CA ARG A 119 0.28 22.22 -9.75
C ARG A 119 1.16 21.68 -10.86
N ASP A 120 2.46 21.56 -10.58
CA ASP A 120 3.44 21.11 -11.56
C ASP A 120 3.15 19.65 -12.01
N LEU A 121 2.64 18.80 -11.11
CA LEU A 121 2.25 17.41 -11.41
C LEU A 121 0.90 17.28 -12.15
N ILE A 122 -0.07 18.15 -11.88
CA ILE A 122 -1.34 18.19 -12.62
C ILE A 122 -1.12 18.68 -14.06
N GLU A 123 -0.08 19.48 -14.31
CA GLU A 123 0.30 19.93 -15.66
C GLU A 123 1.29 18.98 -16.39
N SER A 124 1.90 17.99 -15.71
CA SER A 124 2.95 17.14 -16.32
C SER A 124 2.56 15.72 -16.72
N ASP A 125 1.54 15.11 -16.09
CA ASP A 125 1.04 13.77 -16.43
C ASP A 125 -0.35 13.88 -17.10
N ASP A 126 -0.49 13.41 -18.35
CA ASP A 126 -1.78 13.38 -19.05
C ASP A 126 -2.70 12.34 -18.39
N ALA A 127 -3.47 12.84 -17.41
CA ALA A 127 -4.40 12.13 -16.55
C ALA A 127 -5.32 11.14 -17.26
N PHE A 128 -5.78 11.49 -18.47
CA PHE A 128 -6.77 10.74 -19.22
C PHE A 128 -6.15 9.99 -20.41
N SER A 129 -4.83 10.06 -20.61
CA SER A 129 -4.12 9.50 -21.77
C SER A 129 -4.47 8.05 -22.09
N VAL A 130 -4.44 7.16 -21.08
CA VAL A 130 -4.69 5.71 -21.26
C VAL A 130 -6.15 5.46 -21.64
N GLY A 131 -7.09 6.07 -20.93
CA GLY A 131 -8.52 5.97 -21.20
C GLY A 131 -8.90 6.55 -22.57
N MET A 132 -8.30 7.69 -22.96
CA MET A 132 -8.54 8.32 -24.26
C MET A 132 -7.91 7.53 -25.41
N LYS A 133 -6.71 6.96 -25.23
CA LYS A 133 -6.10 5.99 -26.16
C LYS A 133 -7.05 4.81 -26.38
N MET A 134 -7.52 4.17 -25.32
CA MET A 134 -8.35 2.96 -25.42
C MET A 134 -9.75 3.25 -25.99
N ARG A 135 -10.31 4.44 -25.72
CA ARG A 135 -11.51 4.93 -26.39
C ARG A 135 -11.29 5.12 -27.89
N ALA A 136 -10.11 5.59 -28.32
CA ALA A 136 -9.74 5.68 -29.74
C ALA A 136 -9.49 4.30 -30.39
N GLU A 137 -9.06 3.30 -29.61
CA GLU A 137 -9.03 1.88 -29.99
C GLU A 137 -10.43 1.22 -30.03
N GLY A 138 -11.48 1.97 -29.68
CA GLY A 138 -12.88 1.55 -29.79
C GLY A 138 -13.47 0.89 -28.54
N LEU A 139 -12.81 0.98 -27.38
CA LEU A 139 -13.33 0.47 -26.11
C LEU A 139 -14.28 1.48 -25.45
N SER A 140 -15.25 0.95 -24.69
CA SER A 140 -16.19 1.68 -23.85
C SER A 140 -16.50 0.87 -22.58
N ALA A 141 -17.19 1.47 -21.62
CA ALA A 141 -17.79 0.73 -20.51
C ALA A 141 -18.69 -0.42 -21.02
N ASP A 142 -18.58 -1.60 -20.41
CA ASP A 142 -19.37 -2.79 -20.78
C ASP A 142 -19.82 -3.58 -19.52
N HIS A 143 -18.89 -3.89 -18.61
CA HIS A 143 -19.22 -4.45 -17.30
C HIS A 143 -19.25 -3.35 -16.23
N PRO A 144 -20.22 -3.34 -15.29
CA PRO A 144 -20.17 -2.44 -14.13
C PRO A 144 -19.00 -2.80 -13.22
N ILE A 145 -18.34 -1.80 -12.63
CA ILE A 145 -17.11 -1.98 -11.85
C ILE A 145 -17.28 -1.59 -10.37
N VAL A 146 -16.83 -2.45 -9.46
CA VAL A 146 -16.78 -2.14 -8.02
C VAL A 146 -15.33 -2.16 -7.55
N MET A 147 -14.91 -1.10 -6.86
CA MET A 147 -13.56 -0.93 -6.33
C MET A 147 -13.56 -1.12 -4.81
N ILE A 148 -12.76 -2.07 -4.33
CA ILE A 148 -12.58 -2.40 -2.91
C ILE A 148 -11.20 -1.85 -2.48
N PRO A 149 -11.16 -0.76 -1.70
CA PRO A 149 -9.91 -0.08 -1.32
C PRO A 149 -9.06 -0.91 -0.36
N GLY A 150 -7.77 -0.57 -0.23
CA GLY A 150 -6.83 -1.22 0.69
C GLY A 150 -6.88 -0.67 2.12
N VAL A 151 -6.01 -1.21 3.00
CA VAL A 151 -5.80 -0.69 4.36
C VAL A 151 -5.44 0.81 4.32
N ILE A 152 -5.80 1.56 5.37
CA ILE A 152 -5.65 3.02 5.55
C ILE A 152 -6.21 3.94 4.45
N SER A 153 -6.56 3.44 3.27
CA SER A 153 -6.86 4.24 2.06
C SER A 153 -8.26 4.87 2.03
N THR A 154 -9.16 4.48 2.94
CA THR A 154 -10.48 5.11 3.12
C THR A 154 -10.44 6.12 4.28
N GLY A 155 -10.85 7.36 4.01
CA GLY A 155 -10.99 8.40 5.04
C GLY A 155 -12.09 8.07 6.07
N LEU A 156 -11.87 8.39 7.35
CA LEU A 156 -12.80 8.08 8.44
C LEU A 156 -13.37 9.37 9.07
N GLU A 157 -14.70 9.52 9.06
CA GLU A 157 -15.44 10.70 9.54
C GLU A 157 -16.09 10.45 10.91
N SER A 158 -16.03 11.42 11.83
CA SER A 158 -16.67 11.32 13.14
C SER A 158 -18.16 11.69 13.08
N TRP A 159 -18.99 10.74 13.50
CA TRP A 159 -20.44 10.88 13.71
C TRP A 159 -20.80 10.90 15.20
N SER A 160 -19.80 11.21 16.04
CA SER A 160 -19.87 11.23 17.50
C SER A 160 -20.55 12.52 17.99
N THR A 161 -21.43 12.41 18.99
CA THR A 161 -22.19 13.54 19.55
C THR A 161 -21.96 13.77 21.05
N SER A 162 -20.95 13.09 21.64
CA SER A 162 -20.50 13.36 23.01
C SER A 162 -19.71 14.67 23.08
N GLU A 163 -19.69 15.33 24.24
CA GLU A 163 -19.10 16.67 24.42
C GLU A 163 -17.64 16.76 23.95
N LEU A 164 -16.83 15.75 24.29
CA LEU A 164 -15.42 15.62 23.89
C LEU A 164 -15.22 15.41 22.38
N SER A 165 -16.24 14.93 21.68
CA SER A 165 -16.17 14.57 20.26
C SER A 165 -16.92 15.54 19.34
N LEU A 166 -17.81 16.38 19.90
CA LEU A 166 -18.59 17.37 19.17
C LEU A 166 -17.74 18.34 18.32
N PRO A 167 -16.53 18.80 18.76
CA PRO A 167 -15.63 19.59 17.91
C PRO A 167 -15.17 18.90 16.62
N TYR A 168 -15.30 17.57 16.56
CA TYR A 168 -14.90 16.73 15.43
C TYR A 168 -16.09 16.21 14.60
N PHE A 169 -17.34 16.53 14.98
CA PHE A 169 -18.54 16.06 14.27
C PHE A 169 -18.51 16.44 12.78
N ARG A 170 -18.73 15.44 11.92
CA ARG A 170 -18.59 15.47 10.45
C ARG A 170 -17.26 16.04 9.95
N LYS A 171 -16.18 15.71 10.66
CA LYS A 171 -14.79 15.92 10.20
C LYS A 171 -14.09 14.58 10.06
N ARG A 172 -13.26 14.47 9.02
CA ARG A 172 -12.41 13.29 8.76
C ARG A 172 -11.23 13.26 9.74
N LEU A 173 -11.30 12.38 10.74
CA LEU A 173 -10.21 12.13 11.70
C LEU A 173 -9.14 11.18 11.17
N TRP A 174 -9.38 10.54 10.02
CA TRP A 174 -8.38 9.87 9.20
C TRP A 174 -8.49 10.36 7.76
N GLY A 175 -7.36 10.56 7.07
CA GLY A 175 -7.35 11.06 5.69
C GLY A 175 -7.92 12.48 5.54
N SER A 176 -7.46 13.43 6.36
CA SER A 176 -7.68 14.87 6.12
C SER A 176 -6.77 15.77 6.95
N TRP A 177 -6.87 17.08 6.69
CA TRP A 177 -6.21 18.10 7.48
C TRP A 177 -6.68 18.19 8.95
N THR A 178 -7.89 17.70 9.27
CA THR A 178 -8.38 17.66 10.66
C THR A 178 -7.63 16.59 11.47
N MET A 179 -7.21 15.49 10.85
CA MET A 179 -6.36 14.47 11.49
C MET A 179 -5.06 15.10 12.02
N MET A 180 -4.38 15.90 11.20
CA MET A 180 -3.11 16.53 11.58
C MET A 180 -3.29 17.57 12.68
N ARG A 181 -4.35 18.40 12.60
CA ARG A 181 -4.68 19.34 13.68
C ARG A 181 -4.98 18.61 15.00
N ALA A 182 -5.71 17.50 14.96
CA ALA A 182 -6.04 16.72 16.14
C ALA A 182 -4.80 16.02 16.74
N LEU A 183 -3.93 15.43 15.91
CA LEU A 183 -2.65 14.85 16.34
C LEU A 183 -1.75 15.86 17.06
N VAL A 184 -1.71 17.11 16.60
CA VAL A 184 -0.87 18.17 17.19
C VAL A 184 -1.48 18.78 18.46
N MET A 185 -2.79 19.05 18.47
CA MET A 185 -3.44 19.82 19.55
C MET A 185 -4.20 18.98 20.58
N ASP A 186 -4.58 17.75 20.25
CA ASP A 186 -5.47 16.91 21.05
C ASP A 186 -5.23 15.42 20.75
N LYS A 187 -3.95 15.04 20.82
CA LYS A 187 -3.44 13.68 20.55
C LYS A 187 -4.25 12.61 21.29
N GLU A 188 -4.65 12.89 22.53
CA GLU A 188 -5.40 11.95 23.38
C GLU A 188 -6.89 11.81 23.00
N ALA A 189 -7.58 12.86 22.51
CA ALA A 189 -8.89 12.63 21.89
C ALA A 189 -8.76 11.94 20.54
N TRP A 190 -7.77 12.30 19.71
CA TRP A 190 -7.55 11.63 18.42
C TRP A 190 -7.28 10.13 18.60
N LYS A 191 -6.39 9.76 19.53
CA LYS A 191 -6.07 8.38 19.90
C LYS A 191 -7.33 7.63 20.34
N ARG A 192 -8.13 8.21 21.24
CA ARG A 192 -9.41 7.62 21.68
C ARG A 192 -10.44 7.47 20.57
N HIS A 193 -10.47 8.34 19.56
CA HIS A 193 -11.35 8.17 18.40
C HIS A 193 -10.87 7.08 17.45
N ILE A 194 -9.56 7.01 17.19
CA ILE A 194 -9.00 6.13 16.16
C ILE A 194 -8.85 4.68 16.64
N MET A 195 -8.62 4.44 17.93
CA MET A 195 -8.66 3.10 18.52
C MET A 195 -10.09 2.54 18.54
N LEU A 196 -10.22 1.23 18.39
CA LEU A 196 -11.46 0.52 18.68
C LEU A 196 -11.49 0.09 20.16
N ASP A 197 -12.67 -0.29 20.63
CA ASP A 197 -12.83 -0.86 21.97
C ASP A 197 -12.05 -2.17 22.08
N LYS A 198 -11.15 -2.24 23.07
CA LYS A 198 -10.24 -3.37 23.31
C LYS A 198 -10.95 -4.69 23.56
N THR A 199 -12.21 -4.69 24.03
CA THR A 199 -12.94 -5.94 24.31
C THR A 199 -13.73 -6.41 23.10
N THR A 200 -14.49 -5.50 22.48
CA THR A 200 -15.51 -5.82 21.46
C THR A 200 -15.01 -5.69 20.02
N GLY A 201 -13.93 -4.94 19.78
CA GLY A 201 -13.45 -4.65 18.42
C GLY A 201 -14.40 -3.74 17.63
N LEU A 202 -15.18 -2.92 18.32
CA LEU A 202 -16.19 -1.98 17.78
C LEU A 202 -15.86 -0.54 18.22
N ASP A 203 -16.75 0.42 17.93
CA ASP A 203 -16.55 1.82 18.37
C ASP A 203 -16.55 1.92 19.92
N PRO A 204 -15.62 2.68 20.54
CA PRO A 204 -15.65 2.93 21.98
C PRO A 204 -16.92 3.68 22.44
N PRO A 205 -17.38 3.50 23.69
CA PRO A 205 -18.56 4.20 24.22
C PRO A 205 -18.49 5.73 24.05
N GLY A 206 -19.54 6.30 23.45
CA GLY A 206 -19.64 7.74 23.17
C GLY A 206 -18.87 8.22 21.93
N ILE A 207 -18.19 7.32 21.21
CA ILE A 207 -17.45 7.58 19.97
C ILE A 207 -18.13 6.83 18.82
N LYS A 208 -18.05 7.40 17.61
CA LYS A 208 -18.60 6.81 16.38
C LYS A 208 -17.80 7.30 15.17
N LEU A 209 -16.91 6.48 14.62
CA LEU A 209 -16.21 6.74 13.36
C LEU A 209 -16.83 5.92 12.23
N ARG A 210 -17.08 6.52 11.06
CA ARG A 210 -17.57 5.80 9.87
C ARG A 210 -16.71 6.10 8.66
N ALA A 211 -16.61 5.12 7.77
CA ALA A 211 -15.99 5.31 6.47
C ALA A 211 -16.70 6.44 5.70
N ALA A 212 -15.91 7.32 5.07
CA ALA A 212 -16.40 8.20 4.02
C ALA A 212 -17.00 7.36 2.87
N GLN A 213 -17.87 7.95 2.05
CA GLN A 213 -18.64 7.25 1.02
C GLN A 213 -18.58 8.01 -0.31
N GLY A 214 -18.70 7.31 -1.43
CA GLY A 214 -18.45 7.85 -2.77
C GLY A 214 -16.97 7.83 -3.15
N PHE A 215 -16.63 8.38 -4.31
CA PHE A 215 -15.26 8.44 -4.82
C PHE A 215 -14.34 9.29 -3.91
N ASP A 216 -14.84 10.44 -3.45
CA ASP A 216 -14.22 11.33 -2.45
C ASP A 216 -13.65 10.63 -1.19
N ALA A 217 -14.09 9.41 -0.88
CA ALA A 217 -13.59 8.59 0.22
C ALA A 217 -12.19 7.99 -0.01
N THR A 218 -11.79 7.84 -1.28
CA THR A 218 -10.64 7.04 -1.76
C THR A 218 -9.79 7.70 -2.85
N ASP A 219 -10.26 8.77 -3.49
CA ASP A 219 -9.54 9.39 -4.62
C ASP A 219 -8.19 9.96 -4.19
N PHE A 220 -8.20 10.64 -3.04
CA PHE A 220 -7.06 11.24 -2.38
C PHE A 220 -7.08 10.92 -0.88
N PHE A 221 -5.92 10.57 -0.32
CA PHE A 221 -5.79 10.37 1.12
C PHE A 221 -5.83 11.71 1.88
N ILE A 222 -5.04 12.65 1.38
CA ILE A 222 -4.96 14.07 1.73
C ILE A 222 -4.71 14.79 0.39
N THR A 223 -5.08 16.06 0.27
CA THR A 223 -4.71 16.93 -0.87
C THR A 223 -3.24 16.75 -1.25
N GLY A 224 -2.94 16.62 -2.55
CA GLY A 224 -1.62 16.25 -3.08
C GLY A 224 -1.30 14.73 -3.14
N TYR A 225 -2.01 13.86 -2.40
CA TYR A 225 -1.73 12.41 -2.38
C TYR A 225 -2.91 11.59 -2.91
N TRP A 226 -2.89 11.29 -4.21
CA TRP A 226 -3.87 10.43 -4.87
C TRP A 226 -3.72 8.95 -4.48
N ILE A 227 -4.81 8.19 -4.55
CA ILE A 227 -4.81 6.72 -4.49
C ILE A 227 -5.57 6.16 -5.71
N TRP A 228 -6.89 6.31 -5.76
CA TRP A 228 -7.71 5.76 -6.86
C TRP A 228 -7.96 6.73 -8.02
N ASN A 229 -7.64 8.03 -7.86
CA ASN A 229 -7.97 9.06 -8.85
C ASN A 229 -7.50 8.74 -10.27
N LYS A 230 -6.29 8.19 -10.47
CA LYS A 230 -5.79 7.83 -11.81
C LYS A 230 -6.62 6.73 -12.50
N ILE A 231 -7.13 5.77 -11.74
CA ILE A 231 -8.01 4.72 -12.25
C ILE A 231 -9.38 5.31 -12.62
N LEU A 232 -9.89 6.26 -11.82
CA LEU A 232 -11.17 6.92 -12.07
C LEU A 232 -11.14 7.90 -13.26
N GLU A 233 -10.06 8.67 -13.42
CA GLU A 233 -9.82 9.53 -14.59
C GLU A 233 -9.88 8.69 -15.88
N ASN A 234 -9.17 7.57 -15.91
CA ASN A 234 -9.10 6.69 -17.09
C ASN A 234 -10.40 5.87 -17.30
N LEU A 235 -11.10 5.47 -16.23
CA LEU A 235 -12.45 4.88 -16.33
C LEU A 235 -13.47 5.88 -16.90
N ALA A 236 -13.45 7.13 -16.44
CA ALA A 236 -14.36 8.17 -16.93
C ALA A 236 -14.21 8.42 -18.43
N SER A 237 -12.98 8.30 -18.99
CA SER A 237 -12.76 8.36 -20.44
C SER A 237 -13.57 7.32 -21.22
N LEU A 238 -13.78 6.11 -20.68
CA LEU A 238 -14.56 5.04 -21.33
C LEU A 238 -16.08 5.16 -21.10
N GLY A 239 -16.53 6.14 -20.31
CA GLY A 239 -17.94 6.31 -19.96
C GLY A 239 -18.36 5.65 -18.64
N TYR A 240 -17.43 5.49 -17.70
CA TYR A 240 -17.78 5.15 -16.31
C TYR A 240 -18.14 6.40 -15.49
N ASP A 241 -19.17 6.26 -14.66
CA ASP A 241 -19.70 7.30 -13.77
C ASP A 241 -20.37 6.64 -12.52
N PRO A 242 -20.96 7.40 -11.56
CA PRO A 242 -21.58 6.82 -10.36
C PRO A 242 -22.74 5.83 -10.59
N THR A 243 -23.23 5.65 -11.83
CA THR A 243 -24.33 4.74 -12.17
C THR A 243 -23.86 3.35 -12.60
N ASN A 244 -22.61 3.21 -13.05
CA ASN A 244 -21.99 1.95 -13.49
C ASN A 244 -20.64 1.65 -12.80
N SER A 245 -20.17 2.54 -11.93
CA SER A 245 -18.98 2.35 -11.09
C SER A 245 -19.25 2.73 -9.62
N TYR A 246 -18.59 2.05 -8.67
CA TYR A 246 -18.79 2.28 -7.23
C TYR A 246 -17.55 1.91 -6.40
N THR A 247 -17.14 2.81 -5.50
CA THR A 247 -16.18 2.50 -4.43
C THR A 247 -16.89 1.92 -3.22
N ALA A 248 -16.59 0.66 -2.90
CA ALA A 248 -17.03 -0.02 -1.69
C ALA A 248 -16.18 0.39 -0.47
N ALA A 249 -16.23 1.67 -0.10
CA ALA A 249 -15.45 2.23 1.00
C ALA A 249 -15.89 1.70 2.38
N TYR A 250 -14.92 1.26 3.21
CA TYR A 250 -15.15 0.59 4.50
C TYR A 250 -14.16 1.02 5.60
N ASP A 251 -14.48 0.70 6.86
CA ASP A 251 -13.62 1.01 8.00
C ASP A 251 -12.57 -0.09 8.21
N TRP A 252 -11.42 0.10 7.56
CA TRP A 252 -10.25 -0.80 7.56
C TRP A 252 -9.66 -1.12 8.94
N ARG A 253 -10.13 -0.50 10.02
CA ARG A 253 -9.74 -0.84 11.41
C ARG A 253 -10.44 -2.08 11.95
N LEU A 254 -11.65 -2.37 11.46
CA LEU A 254 -12.51 -3.43 12.01
C LEU A 254 -12.04 -4.83 11.62
N ALA A 255 -12.29 -5.80 12.51
CA ALA A 255 -12.29 -7.20 12.12
C ALA A 255 -13.34 -7.45 11.02
N TYR A 256 -13.10 -8.37 10.09
CA TYR A 256 -13.97 -8.48 8.91
C TYR A 256 -15.40 -8.93 9.27
N ALA A 257 -15.56 -9.80 10.27
CA ALA A 257 -16.88 -10.09 10.84
C ALA A 257 -17.59 -8.83 11.38
N ASN A 258 -16.84 -7.91 11.99
CA ASN A 258 -17.38 -6.66 12.53
C ASN A 258 -17.76 -5.63 11.45
N LEU A 259 -17.23 -5.74 10.22
CA LEU A 259 -17.70 -4.91 9.08
C LEU A 259 -19.19 -5.12 8.79
N GLU A 260 -19.68 -6.36 8.93
CA GLU A 260 -21.12 -6.64 8.81
C GLU A 260 -21.87 -6.27 10.10
N VAL A 261 -21.35 -6.62 11.28
CA VAL A 261 -22.05 -6.36 12.57
C VAL A 261 -22.24 -4.86 12.84
N ARG A 262 -21.29 -3.99 12.46
CA ARG A 262 -21.34 -2.56 12.76
C ARG A 262 -21.98 -1.70 11.67
N ASP A 263 -21.69 -2.02 10.40
CA ASP A 263 -21.95 -1.14 9.25
C ASP A 263 -22.79 -1.79 8.14
N HIS A 264 -23.13 -3.09 8.29
CA HIS A 264 -23.76 -3.92 7.25
C HIS A 264 -23.02 -3.90 5.91
N TYR A 265 -21.68 -3.82 5.95
CA TYR A 265 -20.85 -3.60 4.77
C TYR A 265 -21.03 -4.68 3.69
N PHE A 266 -21.04 -5.96 4.06
CA PHE A 266 -21.17 -7.06 3.10
C PHE A 266 -22.60 -7.21 2.59
N SER A 267 -23.60 -6.99 3.43
CA SER A 267 -25.00 -6.87 3.00
C SER A 267 -25.19 -5.76 1.97
N ARG A 268 -24.59 -4.58 2.21
CA ARG A 268 -24.64 -3.44 1.28
C ARG A 268 -23.87 -3.70 -0.02
N LEU A 269 -22.68 -4.31 0.05
CA LEU A 269 -21.89 -4.71 -1.11
C LEU A 269 -22.64 -5.73 -1.99
N LYS A 270 -23.22 -6.76 -1.36
CA LYS A 270 -24.10 -7.74 -2.03
C LYS A 270 -25.27 -7.03 -2.74
N SER A 271 -26.01 -6.18 -2.04
CA SER A 271 -27.14 -5.47 -2.62
C SER A 271 -26.74 -4.49 -3.73
N TYR A 272 -25.57 -3.85 -3.67
CA TYR A 272 -25.08 -3.04 -4.79
C TYR A 272 -24.81 -3.93 -6.02
N ILE A 273 -24.09 -5.03 -5.85
CA ILE A 273 -23.75 -5.95 -6.95
C ILE A 273 -25.02 -6.54 -7.57
N GLU A 274 -25.98 -7.01 -6.77
CA GLU A 274 -27.26 -7.53 -7.27
C GLU A 274 -28.06 -6.46 -8.05
N GLN A 275 -28.05 -5.20 -7.60
CA GLN A 275 -28.66 -4.08 -8.34
C GLN A 275 -27.92 -3.76 -9.64
N ALA A 276 -26.57 -3.74 -9.63
CA ALA A 276 -25.77 -3.47 -10.82
C ALA A 276 -26.01 -4.52 -11.92
N VAL A 277 -26.03 -5.81 -11.56
CA VAL A 277 -26.38 -6.91 -12.47
C VAL A 277 -27.84 -6.80 -12.94
N PHE A 278 -28.76 -6.44 -12.04
CA PHE A 278 -30.17 -6.26 -12.40
C PHE A 278 -30.40 -5.08 -13.37
N ILE A 279 -29.68 -3.97 -13.23
CA ILE A 279 -29.82 -2.79 -14.08
C ILE A 279 -29.12 -3.03 -15.43
N HIS A 280 -27.82 -3.33 -15.40
CA HIS A 280 -26.97 -3.37 -16.60
C HIS A 280 -27.01 -4.71 -17.34
N LYS A 281 -27.67 -5.74 -16.78
CA LYS A 281 -27.80 -7.11 -17.36
C LYS A 281 -26.47 -7.81 -17.64
N LYS A 282 -25.41 -7.37 -16.96
CA LYS A 282 -24.02 -7.85 -17.06
C LYS A 282 -23.52 -8.24 -15.67
N LYS A 283 -22.74 -9.32 -15.57
CA LYS A 283 -21.97 -9.64 -14.37
C LYS A 283 -20.96 -8.50 -14.08
N VAL A 284 -20.67 -8.20 -12.82
CA VAL A 284 -19.77 -7.10 -12.44
C VAL A 284 -18.29 -7.49 -12.49
N VAL A 285 -17.42 -6.51 -12.69
CA VAL A 285 -15.97 -6.63 -12.44
C VAL A 285 -15.68 -6.10 -11.04
N LEU A 286 -15.03 -6.92 -10.21
CA LEU A 286 -14.62 -6.54 -8.85
C LEU A 286 -13.12 -6.27 -8.86
N THR A 287 -12.72 -5.06 -8.49
CA THR A 287 -11.31 -4.63 -8.46
C THR A 287 -10.91 -4.35 -7.03
N SER A 288 -9.86 -4.97 -6.54
CA SER A 288 -9.41 -4.81 -5.15
C SER A 288 -7.92 -4.49 -5.07
N HIS A 289 -7.53 -3.69 -4.08
CA HIS A 289 -6.13 -3.34 -3.83
C HIS A 289 -5.70 -3.78 -2.43
N SER A 290 -4.49 -4.34 -2.29
CA SER A 290 -3.87 -4.61 -0.98
C SER A 290 -4.80 -5.44 -0.07
N MET A 291 -5.02 -5.03 1.18
CA MET A 291 -5.96 -5.65 2.13
C MET A 291 -7.40 -5.77 1.59
N GLY A 292 -7.81 -4.91 0.64
CA GLY A 292 -9.10 -5.00 -0.03
C GLY A 292 -9.31 -6.33 -0.75
N SER A 293 -8.22 -6.99 -1.18
CA SER A 293 -8.27 -8.33 -1.77
C SER A 293 -8.60 -9.42 -0.76
N GLN A 294 -8.10 -9.32 0.48
CA GLN A 294 -8.50 -10.21 1.58
C GLN A 294 -9.96 -9.96 1.99
N VAL A 295 -10.41 -8.69 2.04
CA VAL A 295 -11.80 -8.32 2.34
C VAL A 295 -12.77 -8.84 1.27
N LEU A 296 -12.38 -8.80 -0.01
CA LEU A 296 -13.16 -9.37 -1.10
C LEU A 296 -13.17 -10.91 -1.08
N PHE A 297 -12.04 -11.55 -0.75
CA PHE A 297 -11.99 -13.00 -0.56
C PHE A 297 -12.94 -13.47 0.57
N TYR A 298 -12.91 -12.78 1.73
CA TYR A 298 -13.88 -13.00 2.81
C TYR A 298 -15.32 -12.77 2.38
N PHE A 299 -15.59 -11.71 1.60
CA PHE A 299 -16.94 -11.45 1.07
C PHE A 299 -17.48 -12.61 0.24
N PHE A 300 -16.65 -13.29 -0.57
CA PHE A 300 -17.10 -14.44 -1.34
C PHE A 300 -17.58 -15.60 -0.47
N HIS A 301 -16.86 -15.92 0.62
CA HIS A 301 -17.33 -16.92 1.58
C HIS A 301 -18.57 -16.45 2.34
N TRP A 302 -18.58 -15.18 2.81
CA TRP A 302 -19.72 -14.61 3.53
C TRP A 302 -20.99 -14.64 2.68
N VAL A 303 -20.94 -14.26 1.40
CA VAL A 303 -22.12 -14.17 0.54
C VAL A 303 -22.65 -15.56 0.16
N ALA A 304 -21.76 -16.54 -0.02
CA ALA A 304 -22.14 -17.92 -0.30
C ALA A 304 -22.61 -18.70 0.94
N SER A 305 -22.24 -18.26 2.14
CA SER A 305 -22.51 -18.95 3.41
C SER A 305 -23.94 -18.77 3.93
N LYS A 306 -24.47 -19.83 4.52
CA LYS A 306 -25.74 -19.81 5.28
C LYS A 306 -25.66 -18.96 6.56
N LYS A 307 -24.45 -18.71 7.08
CA LYS A 307 -24.21 -17.85 8.25
C LYS A 307 -24.06 -16.36 7.89
N GLY A 308 -23.95 -16.03 6.61
CA GLY A 308 -23.78 -14.68 6.09
C GLY A 308 -24.89 -14.30 5.12
N GLY A 309 -24.50 -13.88 3.92
CA GLY A 309 -25.37 -13.29 2.90
C GLY A 309 -26.36 -14.25 2.22
N GLN A 310 -26.28 -15.57 2.48
CA GLN A 310 -27.25 -16.58 2.02
C GLN A 310 -27.54 -16.55 0.50
N GLY A 311 -26.58 -16.10 -0.32
CA GLY A 311 -26.73 -15.93 -1.76
C GLY A 311 -26.69 -17.24 -2.57
N GLY A 312 -26.18 -18.32 -1.99
CA GLY A 312 -25.90 -19.60 -2.64
C GLY A 312 -24.43 -19.73 -3.07
N GLN A 313 -23.92 -20.96 -3.21
CA GLN A 313 -22.55 -21.21 -3.69
C GLN A 313 -22.33 -20.75 -5.14
N ASP A 314 -23.42 -20.67 -5.91
CA ASP A 314 -23.49 -20.17 -7.28
C ASP A 314 -23.68 -18.63 -7.36
N TRP A 315 -23.69 -17.91 -6.23
CA TRP A 315 -23.90 -16.45 -6.23
C TRP A 315 -22.81 -15.71 -7.00
N VAL A 316 -21.56 -16.12 -6.84
CA VAL A 316 -20.41 -15.53 -7.57
C VAL A 316 -20.52 -15.84 -9.05
N GLU A 317 -20.87 -17.08 -9.41
CA GLU A 317 -21.14 -17.47 -10.81
C GLU A 317 -22.25 -16.63 -11.43
N ARG A 318 -23.34 -16.34 -10.71
CA ARG A 318 -24.44 -15.53 -11.26
C ARG A 318 -24.11 -14.05 -11.42
N HIS A 319 -23.23 -13.47 -10.61
CA HIS A 319 -23.08 -12.02 -10.52
C HIS A 319 -21.71 -11.45 -10.85
N VAL A 320 -20.63 -12.22 -10.77
CA VAL A 320 -19.24 -11.73 -10.94
C VAL A 320 -18.64 -12.29 -12.23
N ASP A 321 -18.10 -11.38 -13.05
CA ASP A 321 -17.39 -11.72 -14.28
C ASP A 321 -15.91 -12.00 -14.00
N SER A 322 -15.28 -11.02 -13.37
CA SER A 322 -13.84 -10.99 -13.14
C SER A 322 -13.52 -10.38 -11.77
N TRP A 323 -12.48 -10.91 -11.14
CA TRP A 323 -11.80 -10.31 -10.00
C TRP A 323 -10.41 -9.81 -10.44
N ILE A 324 -10.17 -8.50 -10.33
CA ILE A 324 -8.85 -7.89 -10.49
C ILE A 324 -8.25 -7.70 -9.09
N ASN A 325 -7.21 -8.47 -8.79
CA ASN A 325 -6.45 -8.44 -7.54
C ASN A 325 -5.16 -7.62 -7.77
N ILE A 326 -5.11 -6.39 -7.25
CA ILE A 326 -3.99 -5.46 -7.40
C ILE A 326 -3.13 -5.47 -6.13
N SER A 327 -1.90 -5.98 -6.22
CA SER A 327 -0.94 -6.08 -5.10
C SER A 327 -1.56 -6.63 -3.79
N GLY A 328 -2.47 -7.60 -3.90
CA GLY A 328 -3.16 -8.17 -2.73
C GLY A 328 -2.22 -8.94 -1.82
N CYS A 329 -2.21 -8.59 -0.53
CA CYS A 329 -1.47 -9.27 0.53
C CYS A 329 -2.14 -10.60 0.93
N MET A 330 -2.28 -11.53 -0.02
CA MET A 330 -3.09 -12.74 0.15
C MET A 330 -2.60 -13.68 1.26
N LEU A 331 -1.31 -13.62 1.61
CA LEU A 331 -0.71 -14.34 2.74
C LEU A 331 -0.24 -13.38 3.86
N GLY A 332 -0.76 -12.15 3.92
CA GLY A 332 -0.31 -11.10 4.83
C GLY A 332 0.97 -10.37 4.38
N ALA A 333 1.55 -9.55 5.25
CA ALA A 333 2.84 -8.90 5.04
C ALA A 333 3.74 -9.01 6.28
N VAL A 334 5.04 -9.24 6.06
CA VAL A 334 6.02 -9.47 7.14
C VAL A 334 6.21 -8.23 8.04
N LYS A 335 5.92 -7.05 7.50
CA LYS A 335 5.92 -5.72 8.14
C LYS A 335 4.89 -5.56 9.26
N ASP A 336 3.75 -6.26 9.21
CA ASP A 336 2.72 -6.12 10.24
C ASP A 336 3.14 -6.77 11.57
N VAL A 337 4.05 -7.74 11.52
CA VAL A 337 4.69 -8.34 12.72
C VAL A 337 5.40 -7.26 13.54
N THR A 338 6.22 -6.40 12.92
CA THR A 338 6.96 -5.34 13.64
C THR A 338 6.10 -4.14 14.01
N ALA A 339 5.10 -3.82 13.18
CA ALA A 339 4.07 -2.84 13.51
C ALA A 339 3.36 -3.21 14.83
N ILE A 340 2.90 -4.46 14.94
CA ILE A 340 2.19 -4.97 16.12
C ILE A 340 3.15 -5.22 17.30
N LEU A 341 4.38 -5.68 17.06
CA LEU A 341 5.35 -6.00 18.12
C LEU A 341 5.92 -4.74 18.81
N SER A 342 6.43 -3.77 18.03
CA SER A 342 7.14 -2.59 18.56
C SER A 342 6.69 -1.25 17.97
N GLY A 343 5.69 -1.21 17.08
CA GLY A 343 5.20 0.05 16.49
C GLY A 343 6.16 0.63 15.44
N GLU A 344 6.95 -0.24 14.80
CA GLU A 344 8.02 0.10 13.86
C GLU A 344 7.74 -0.49 12.48
N MET A 345 7.80 0.35 11.45
CA MET A 345 7.53 0.07 10.03
C MET A 345 8.48 0.96 9.20
N ARG A 346 9.13 0.47 8.14
CA ARG A 346 10.20 1.23 7.46
C ARG A 346 9.77 1.89 6.13
N ASP A 347 8.64 2.57 6.13
CA ASP A 347 8.19 3.43 5.00
C ASP A 347 8.94 4.78 4.91
N THR A 348 10.10 4.88 5.54
CA THR A 348 10.86 6.13 5.73
C THR A 348 12.00 6.34 4.74
N ALA A 349 12.26 5.38 3.84
CA ALA A 349 13.37 5.44 2.89
C ALA A 349 13.04 6.07 1.51
N GLN A 350 11.79 5.97 1.04
CA GLN A 350 11.38 6.43 -0.29
C GLN A 350 9.98 7.10 -0.29
N MET A 351 9.97 8.39 0.08
CA MET A 351 8.94 9.40 -0.20
C MET A 351 7.46 8.98 -0.19
N ASN A 352 6.79 9.19 0.95
CA ASN A 352 5.79 10.25 1.05
C ASN A 352 5.60 10.66 2.52
N ALA A 353 6.59 11.40 3.04
CA ALA A 353 6.83 11.65 4.46
C ALA A 353 5.89 12.69 5.09
N PHE A 354 4.58 12.48 4.99
CA PHE A 354 3.58 13.37 5.59
C PHE A 354 2.66 12.66 6.60
N ALA A 355 1.94 11.62 6.17
CA ALA A 355 1.00 10.90 7.05
C ALA A 355 1.74 10.02 8.08
N VAL A 356 2.60 9.11 7.61
CA VAL A 356 3.43 8.25 8.46
C VAL A 356 4.37 9.10 9.32
N TYR A 357 5.06 10.07 8.72
CA TYR A 357 5.92 11.03 9.44
C TYR A 357 5.16 11.79 10.55
N GLY A 358 3.90 12.16 10.32
CA GLY A 358 3.04 12.75 11.35
C GLY A 358 2.83 11.81 12.53
N LEU A 359 2.43 10.56 12.27
CA LEU A 359 2.25 9.54 13.31
C LEU A 359 3.56 9.23 14.03
N GLU A 360 4.68 9.12 13.31
CA GLU A 360 6.00 8.83 13.89
C GLU A 360 6.54 9.95 14.79
N LYS A 361 6.20 11.21 14.47
CA LYS A 361 6.69 12.42 15.14
C LYS A 361 5.82 12.85 16.32
N PHE A 362 4.55 12.45 16.35
CA PHE A 362 3.60 12.80 17.42
C PHE A 362 3.17 11.62 18.30
N LEU A 363 3.41 10.37 17.91
CA LEU A 363 3.15 9.16 18.70
C LEU A 363 4.45 8.38 18.94
N SER A 364 4.70 8.04 20.20
CA SER A 364 5.78 7.13 20.58
C SER A 364 5.58 5.73 19.96
N LYS A 365 6.67 4.97 19.81
CA LYS A 365 6.65 3.58 19.31
C LYS A 365 5.58 2.73 20.02
N GLU A 366 5.50 2.87 21.33
CA GLU A 366 4.54 2.16 22.19
C GLU A 366 3.08 2.53 21.91
N GLU A 367 2.77 3.81 21.76
CA GLU A 367 1.42 4.26 21.40
C GLU A 367 1.01 3.77 20.02
N ARG A 368 1.94 3.71 19.05
CA ARG A 368 1.66 3.15 17.73
C ARG A 368 1.38 1.65 17.82
N ALA A 369 2.19 0.90 18.57
CA ALA A 369 1.94 -0.53 18.83
C ALA A 369 0.57 -0.77 19.50
N GLU A 370 0.19 0.06 20.49
CA GLU A 370 -1.12 -0.02 21.13
C GLU A 370 -2.27 0.30 20.15
N ILE A 371 -2.11 1.35 19.32
CA ILE A 371 -3.10 1.75 18.32
C ILE A 371 -3.30 0.65 17.27
N PHE A 372 -2.21 0.07 16.74
CA PHE A 372 -2.28 -0.99 15.74
C PHE A 372 -2.90 -2.28 16.30
N ARG A 373 -2.58 -2.65 17.56
CA ARG A 373 -3.26 -3.75 18.26
C ARG A 373 -4.75 -3.48 18.44
N ALA A 374 -5.14 -2.23 18.72
CA ALA A 374 -6.54 -1.80 18.83
C ALA A 374 -7.23 -1.55 17.47
N MET A 375 -6.70 -2.12 16.38
CA MET A 375 -7.25 -2.11 15.03
C MET A 375 -7.17 -3.53 14.43
N PRO A 376 -8.06 -4.47 14.80
CA PRO A 376 -7.99 -5.87 14.35
C PRO A 376 -7.92 -6.04 12.83
N GLY A 377 -8.45 -5.10 12.05
CA GLY A 377 -8.28 -5.08 10.59
C GLY A 377 -6.81 -5.10 10.14
N ILE A 378 -5.90 -4.45 10.87
CA ILE A 378 -4.45 -4.54 10.60
C ILE A 378 -3.93 -5.96 10.87
N SER A 379 -4.38 -6.59 11.96
CA SER A 379 -4.02 -7.98 12.29
C SER A 379 -4.52 -9.02 11.28
N SER A 380 -5.42 -8.68 10.35
CA SER A 380 -5.79 -9.56 9.22
C SER A 380 -4.66 -9.76 8.19
N MET A 381 -3.69 -8.84 8.18
CA MET A 381 -2.52 -8.88 7.29
C MET A 381 -1.32 -9.57 7.96
N LEU A 382 -1.46 -10.16 9.15
CA LEU A 382 -0.38 -10.95 9.74
C LEU A 382 -0.03 -12.16 8.84
N PRO A 383 1.25 -12.56 8.75
CA PRO A 383 1.69 -13.63 7.84
C PRO A 383 0.95 -14.96 8.04
N MET A 384 0.49 -15.55 6.92
CA MET A 384 -0.23 -16.82 6.89
C MET A 384 0.65 -17.95 6.35
N GLY A 385 0.41 -19.17 6.82
CA GLY A 385 1.05 -20.39 6.35
C GLY A 385 2.29 -20.85 7.15
N GLY A 386 2.67 -20.10 8.19
CA GLY A 386 3.77 -20.48 9.11
C GLY A 386 5.10 -20.76 8.41
N ASN A 387 5.90 -21.65 8.98
CA ASN A 387 7.22 -21.99 8.44
C ASN A 387 7.13 -22.64 7.04
N ALA A 388 6.05 -23.34 6.72
CA ALA A 388 5.84 -24.00 5.42
C ALA A 388 5.84 -23.03 4.22
N VAL A 389 5.43 -21.77 4.43
CA VAL A 389 5.47 -20.70 3.42
C VAL A 389 6.72 -19.83 3.54
N TRP A 390 7.14 -19.50 4.77
CA TRP A 390 8.08 -18.43 5.03
C TRP A 390 9.49 -18.87 5.44
N GLY A 391 9.69 -20.16 5.67
CA GLY A 391 10.97 -20.78 6.01
C GLY A 391 11.19 -21.10 7.49
N GLU A 392 12.26 -21.84 7.72
CA GLU A 392 12.86 -22.18 9.01
C GLU A 392 14.10 -21.30 9.28
N LEU A 393 14.66 -21.36 10.49
CA LEU A 393 15.76 -20.48 10.92
C LEU A 393 17.00 -20.51 10.01
N ASP A 394 17.27 -21.63 9.33
CA ASP A 394 18.42 -21.81 8.44
C ASP A 394 18.07 -21.74 6.93
N TRP A 395 16.79 -21.70 6.54
CA TRP A 395 16.37 -21.73 5.14
C TRP A 395 14.96 -21.15 4.87
N ALA A 396 14.76 -20.48 3.73
CA ALA A 396 13.44 -20.10 3.22
C ALA A 396 13.26 -20.28 1.69
N PRO A 397 12.00 -20.34 1.19
CA PRO A 397 11.71 -20.45 -0.24
C PRO A 397 12.30 -19.32 -1.11
N ASP A 398 12.33 -18.08 -0.61
CA ASP A 398 12.83 -16.90 -1.30
C ASP A 398 14.34 -16.64 -1.10
N ASP A 399 15.06 -17.55 -0.43
CA ASP A 399 16.51 -17.46 -0.21
C ASP A 399 17.33 -17.44 -1.51
N GLN A 400 18.32 -16.55 -1.52
CA GLN A 400 19.27 -16.33 -2.62
C GLN A 400 20.57 -17.13 -2.48
N PRO A 401 21.15 -17.66 -3.58
CA PRO A 401 22.43 -18.35 -3.53
C PRO A 401 23.57 -17.48 -2.97
N GLY A 402 24.21 -17.93 -1.89
CA GLY A 402 25.37 -17.26 -1.29
C GLY A 402 25.06 -16.12 -0.32
N GLN A 403 23.80 -15.92 0.07
CA GLN A 403 23.43 -14.95 1.12
C GLN A 403 23.98 -15.37 2.50
N GLY A 404 24.27 -14.38 3.36
CA GLY A 404 24.83 -14.61 4.70
C GLY A 404 23.82 -14.94 5.81
N HIS A 405 22.53 -14.73 5.56
CA HIS A 405 21.43 -14.97 6.51
C HIS A 405 20.22 -15.52 5.75
N SER A 406 19.54 -16.54 6.30
CA SER A 406 18.24 -17.02 5.81
C SER A 406 17.14 -15.98 6.06
N TYR A 407 16.20 -15.84 5.12
CA TYR A 407 15.00 -15.03 5.34
C TYR A 407 13.99 -15.71 6.30
N GLY A 408 14.12 -17.00 6.58
CA GLY A 408 13.28 -17.73 7.53
C GLY A 408 13.57 -17.38 8.99
N SER A 409 14.78 -16.88 9.30
CA SER A 409 15.11 -16.25 10.59
C SER A 409 14.54 -14.83 10.65
N LEU A 410 13.23 -14.71 10.90
CA LEU A 410 12.50 -13.44 10.86
C LEU A 410 12.96 -12.43 11.90
N LEU A 411 12.97 -12.81 13.18
CA LEU A 411 13.39 -11.92 14.27
C LEU A 411 14.71 -12.41 14.86
N ASN A 412 15.73 -11.56 14.76
CA ASN A 412 17.12 -11.87 15.10
C ASN A 412 17.53 -11.08 16.34
N PHE A 413 18.07 -11.74 17.37
CA PHE A 413 18.39 -11.10 18.65
C PHE A 413 19.90 -11.10 18.91
N ARG A 414 20.42 -9.96 19.40
CA ARG A 414 21.86 -9.79 19.65
C ARG A 414 22.25 -10.25 21.05
N ALA A 415 22.70 -11.50 21.16
CA ALA A 415 23.32 -12.01 22.38
C ALA A 415 24.52 -11.14 22.82
N GLY A 416 24.66 -10.89 24.12
CA GLY A 416 25.85 -10.27 24.72
C GLY A 416 25.78 -8.77 25.02
N GLN A 417 24.62 -8.12 24.92
CA GLN A 417 24.36 -6.83 25.59
C GLN A 417 23.29 -7.00 26.68
N ASN A 418 23.39 -6.18 27.74
CA ASN A 418 22.77 -6.49 29.03
C ASN A 418 21.23 -6.43 29.05
N VAL A 419 20.65 -7.23 29.96
CA VAL A 419 19.25 -7.24 30.46
C VAL A 419 18.26 -8.12 29.68
N SER A 420 17.43 -8.83 30.45
CA SER A 420 16.66 -10.03 30.09
C SER A 420 15.30 -9.77 29.44
N THR A 421 15.19 -8.83 28.48
CA THR A 421 13.91 -8.51 27.83
C THR A 421 13.79 -9.03 26.39
N THR A 422 14.91 -9.30 25.72
CA THR A 422 14.96 -10.00 24.43
C THR A 422 15.13 -11.52 24.61
N PRO A 423 14.53 -12.35 23.73
CA PRO A 423 14.79 -13.80 23.67
C PRO A 423 16.26 -14.17 23.44
N ASP A 424 16.67 -15.32 23.97
CA ASP A 424 18.02 -15.90 23.77
C ASP A 424 18.19 -16.62 22.42
N ARG A 425 17.11 -16.80 21.64
CA ARG A 425 17.10 -17.46 20.32
C ARG A 425 16.37 -16.62 19.29
N ASN A 426 16.82 -16.68 18.03
CA ASN A 426 16.08 -16.15 16.89
C ASN A 426 14.74 -16.90 16.70
N PHE A 427 13.82 -16.23 16.02
CA PHE A 427 12.46 -16.71 15.74
C PHE A 427 12.17 -16.78 14.25
N THR A 428 11.49 -17.85 13.84
CA THR A 428 10.78 -17.90 12.56
C THR A 428 9.55 -16.99 12.55
N ILE A 429 8.77 -17.02 11.45
CA ILE A 429 7.46 -16.35 11.40
C ILE A 429 6.49 -16.94 12.43
N GLU A 430 6.46 -18.27 12.57
CA GLU A 430 5.56 -18.97 13.49
C GLU A 430 5.94 -18.69 14.96
N ASP A 431 7.23 -18.77 15.29
CA ASP A 431 7.77 -18.35 16.59
C ASP A 431 7.43 -16.89 16.94
N ALA A 432 7.55 -15.98 15.97
CA ALA A 432 7.29 -14.55 16.18
C ALA A 432 5.80 -14.27 16.39
N MET A 433 4.92 -14.99 15.70
CA MET A 433 3.47 -14.93 15.86
C MET A 433 3.04 -15.43 17.24
N ASP A 434 3.55 -16.58 17.68
CA ASP A 434 3.31 -17.08 19.04
C ASP A 434 3.89 -16.13 20.10
N TYR A 435 5.11 -15.61 19.91
CA TYR A 435 5.68 -14.62 20.83
C TYR A 435 4.81 -13.35 20.93
N ILE A 436 4.27 -12.83 19.82
CA ILE A 436 3.32 -11.71 19.87
C ILE A 436 2.09 -12.09 20.71
N LEU A 437 1.49 -13.25 20.44
CA LEU A 437 0.26 -13.70 21.10
C LEU A 437 0.43 -14.02 22.60
N ASP A 438 1.63 -14.43 23.02
CA ASP A 438 1.96 -14.72 24.42
C ASP A 438 2.52 -13.51 25.18
N THR A 439 2.98 -12.45 24.50
CA THR A 439 3.60 -11.28 25.16
C THR A 439 2.80 -9.98 25.09
N THR A 440 1.69 -9.98 24.36
CA THR A 440 0.68 -8.91 24.32
C THR A 440 -0.46 -9.15 25.32
N ASP A 441 -1.34 -8.16 25.50
CA ASP A 441 -2.49 -8.25 26.39
C ASP A 441 -3.50 -9.32 25.94
N ASP A 442 -4.17 -9.94 26.92
CA ASP A 442 -5.19 -10.98 26.69
C ASP A 442 -6.23 -10.57 25.63
N TRP A 443 -6.72 -9.33 25.69
CA TRP A 443 -7.75 -8.82 24.79
C TRP A 443 -7.32 -8.82 23.32
N TYR A 444 -6.03 -8.57 23.04
CA TYR A 444 -5.50 -8.57 21.68
C TYR A 444 -5.39 -10.00 21.14
N ARG A 445 -4.78 -10.89 21.93
CA ARG A 445 -4.65 -12.31 21.59
C ARG A 445 -6.02 -12.94 21.31
N ASP A 446 -7.00 -12.63 22.14
CA ASP A 446 -8.35 -13.18 22.03
C ASP A 446 -9.12 -12.58 20.84
N GLN A 447 -8.91 -11.29 20.50
CA GLN A 447 -9.42 -10.70 19.25
C GLN A 447 -8.81 -11.35 18.00
N VAL A 448 -7.50 -11.60 17.96
CA VAL A 448 -6.85 -12.28 16.82
C VAL A 448 -7.32 -13.73 16.69
N LYS A 449 -7.22 -14.54 17.76
CA LYS A 449 -7.65 -15.96 17.75
C LYS A 449 -9.18 -16.13 17.58
N GLY A 450 -9.95 -15.09 17.90
CA GLY A 450 -11.39 -15.01 17.67
C GLY A 450 -11.80 -14.59 16.26
N SER A 451 -10.92 -13.90 15.51
CA SER A 451 -11.25 -13.33 14.19
C SER A 451 -10.58 -14.02 13.01
N TYR A 452 -9.40 -14.61 13.20
CA TYR A 452 -8.48 -14.98 12.12
C TYR A 452 -7.81 -16.34 12.33
N SER A 453 -7.40 -16.98 11.23
CA SER A 453 -6.50 -18.13 11.23
C SER A 453 -5.34 -17.93 10.25
N HIS A 454 -4.20 -18.54 10.58
CA HIS A 454 -2.93 -18.38 9.85
C HIS A 454 -2.35 -19.74 9.41
N GLY A 455 -3.16 -20.81 9.45
CA GLY A 455 -2.71 -22.18 9.21
C GLY A 455 -2.72 -22.58 7.74
N VAL A 456 -2.65 -23.90 7.50
CA VAL A 456 -2.73 -24.52 6.17
C VAL A 456 -3.63 -25.75 6.24
N ALA A 457 -4.65 -25.82 5.39
CA ALA A 457 -5.45 -27.03 5.18
C ALA A 457 -4.70 -27.99 4.24
N LYS A 458 -4.51 -29.24 4.68
CA LYS A 458 -3.72 -30.24 3.96
C LYS A 458 -4.56 -31.04 2.98
N THR A 459 -5.84 -31.26 3.28
CA THR A 459 -6.78 -31.97 2.42
C THR A 459 -7.93 -31.08 1.94
N ARG A 460 -8.56 -31.45 0.83
CA ARG A 460 -9.82 -30.85 0.37
C ARG A 460 -10.96 -31.04 1.37
N ALA A 461 -10.95 -32.13 2.14
CA ALA A 461 -11.93 -32.37 3.20
C ALA A 461 -11.84 -31.31 4.32
N GLU A 462 -10.63 -30.90 4.70
CA GLU A 462 -10.42 -29.77 5.60
C GLU A 462 -10.90 -28.45 4.98
N VAL A 463 -10.59 -28.19 3.71
CA VAL A 463 -11.01 -26.96 3.01
C VAL A 463 -12.53 -26.82 2.97
N GLU A 464 -13.28 -27.84 2.54
CA GLU A 464 -14.76 -27.80 2.48
C GLU A 464 -15.39 -27.74 3.89
N ALA A 465 -14.69 -28.21 4.95
CA ALA A 465 -15.10 -28.01 6.33
C ALA A 465 -14.89 -26.55 6.78
N ASN A 466 -13.73 -25.97 6.45
CA ASN A 466 -13.32 -24.61 6.80
C ASN A 466 -14.25 -23.52 6.22
N GLU A 467 -14.93 -23.79 5.08
CA GLU A 467 -16.01 -22.93 4.55
C GLU A 467 -17.11 -22.60 5.57
N ASN A 468 -17.24 -23.37 6.66
CA ASN A 468 -18.23 -23.16 7.71
C ASN A 468 -17.72 -22.33 8.90
N ASP A 469 -16.43 -21.95 8.95
CA ASP A 469 -15.80 -21.19 10.04
C ASP A 469 -15.37 -19.79 9.54
N PRO A 470 -16.08 -18.70 9.92
CA PRO A 470 -15.77 -17.35 9.47
C PRO A 470 -14.34 -16.89 9.73
N ARG A 471 -13.66 -17.44 10.74
CA ARG A 471 -12.28 -17.08 11.08
C ARG A 471 -11.28 -17.47 9.98
N LYS A 472 -11.65 -18.45 9.16
CA LYS A 472 -10.81 -19.01 8.09
C LYS A 472 -11.06 -18.35 6.74
N TRP A 473 -12.17 -17.62 6.58
CA TRP A 473 -12.57 -17.00 5.31
C TRP A 473 -11.61 -15.91 4.80
N ILE A 474 -10.59 -15.49 5.57
CA ILE A 474 -9.51 -14.63 5.07
C ILE A 474 -8.32 -15.41 4.51
N ASN A 475 -8.16 -16.68 4.86
CA ASN A 475 -6.94 -17.45 4.65
C ASN A 475 -7.06 -18.36 3.42
N PRO A 476 -6.45 -18.01 2.27
CA PRO A 476 -6.56 -18.79 1.04
C PRO A 476 -5.72 -20.08 1.06
N LEU A 477 -5.01 -20.37 2.16
CA LEU A 477 -4.38 -21.67 2.44
C LEU A 477 -5.30 -22.61 3.25
N GLU A 478 -6.43 -22.11 3.76
CA GLU A 478 -7.43 -22.89 4.51
C GLU A 478 -8.81 -22.95 3.85
N THR A 479 -9.20 -21.98 3.04
CA THR A 479 -10.46 -21.96 2.28
C THR A 479 -10.22 -21.90 0.76
N ARG A 480 -11.27 -22.06 -0.06
CA ARG A 480 -11.15 -22.15 -1.53
C ARG A 480 -11.75 -20.96 -2.27
N LEU A 481 -11.33 -20.79 -3.53
CA LEU A 481 -12.04 -19.94 -4.48
C LEU A 481 -13.53 -20.36 -4.63
N PRO A 482 -14.41 -19.43 -5.06
CA PRO A 482 -15.83 -19.71 -5.22
C PRO A 482 -16.13 -20.81 -6.24
N LEU A 483 -17.31 -21.44 -6.12
CA LEU A 483 -17.78 -22.44 -7.08
C LEU A 483 -18.32 -21.78 -8.37
N ALA A 484 -17.46 -21.05 -9.06
CA ALA A 484 -17.78 -20.19 -10.20
C ALA A 484 -16.82 -20.45 -11.39
N PRO A 485 -17.08 -21.47 -12.23
CA PRO A 485 -16.17 -21.87 -13.30
C PRO A 485 -15.98 -20.83 -14.41
N SER A 486 -16.85 -19.80 -14.50
CA SER A 486 -16.65 -18.67 -15.43
C SER A 486 -15.81 -17.52 -14.85
N LEU A 487 -15.50 -17.55 -13.54
CA LEU A 487 -14.77 -16.48 -12.87
C LEU A 487 -13.34 -16.38 -13.42
N LYS A 488 -12.97 -15.18 -13.84
CA LYS A 488 -11.60 -14.82 -14.22
C LYS A 488 -10.93 -14.06 -13.08
N VAL A 489 -9.80 -14.56 -12.58
CA VAL A 489 -8.99 -13.90 -11.56
C VAL A 489 -7.73 -13.33 -12.23
N TYR A 490 -7.53 -12.03 -12.14
CA TYR A 490 -6.36 -11.34 -12.66
C TYR A 490 -5.50 -10.87 -11.48
N CYS A 491 -4.31 -11.42 -11.34
CA CYS A 491 -3.34 -10.99 -10.32
C CYS A 491 -2.33 -10.04 -10.94
N PHE A 492 -2.43 -8.76 -10.59
CA PHE A 492 -1.56 -7.69 -11.06
C PHE A 492 -0.76 -7.15 -9.88
N TYR A 493 0.57 -7.31 -9.86
CA TYR A 493 1.37 -6.90 -8.70
C TYR A 493 2.77 -6.40 -9.09
N GLY A 494 3.31 -5.52 -8.24
CA GLY A 494 4.65 -4.97 -8.41
C GLY A 494 5.75 -5.98 -8.07
N VAL A 495 6.87 -5.92 -8.81
CA VAL A 495 8.05 -6.76 -8.53
C VAL A 495 9.35 -5.97 -8.66
N GLY A 496 10.40 -6.41 -7.96
CA GLY A 496 11.74 -5.82 -8.03
C GLY A 496 11.94 -4.58 -7.17
N LYS A 497 10.96 -4.17 -6.33
CA LYS A 497 11.19 -3.17 -5.28
C LYS A 497 11.64 -3.87 -3.98
N PRO A 498 12.73 -3.43 -3.32
CA PRO A 498 13.16 -4.01 -2.05
C PRO A 498 12.09 -3.87 -0.97
N THR A 499 11.76 -4.96 -0.28
CA THR A 499 10.67 -5.05 0.72
C THR A 499 11.18 -5.65 2.03
N GLU A 500 10.71 -5.16 3.18
CA GLU A 500 11.09 -5.66 4.51
C GLU A 500 10.81 -7.18 4.66
N ARG A 501 11.82 -7.98 5.02
CA ARG A 501 11.72 -9.46 5.03
C ARG A 501 12.23 -10.14 6.30
N ALA A 502 13.17 -9.52 7.03
CA ALA A 502 13.63 -9.95 8.35
C ALA A 502 14.24 -8.77 9.14
N TYR A 503 14.37 -8.93 10.45
CA TYR A 503 14.69 -7.83 11.38
C TYR A 503 15.68 -8.24 12.47
N PHE A 504 16.48 -7.28 12.93
CA PHE A 504 17.31 -7.39 14.13
C PHE A 504 16.71 -6.55 15.26
N TYR A 505 16.57 -7.14 16.44
CA TYR A 505 16.00 -6.53 17.62
C TYR A 505 17.00 -6.48 18.78
N ARG A 506 16.88 -5.43 19.58
CA ARG A 506 17.63 -5.22 20.83
C ARG A 506 16.71 -4.79 21.97
N ALA A 507 17.19 -4.92 23.20
CA ALA A 507 16.53 -4.32 24.36
C ALA A 507 16.48 -2.78 24.23
N PRO A 508 15.45 -2.10 24.77
CA PRO A 508 15.37 -0.64 24.75
C PRO A 508 16.54 0.01 25.51
N ASP A 509 16.93 1.23 25.12
CA ASP A 509 18.04 1.94 25.77
C ASP A 509 17.76 2.21 27.26
N PRO A 510 18.69 1.89 28.18
CA PRO A 510 18.48 2.04 29.61
C PRO A 510 18.09 3.47 30.02
N GLY A 511 16.99 3.58 30.78
CA GLY A 511 16.41 4.87 31.20
C GLY A 511 15.29 5.39 30.29
N THR A 512 14.98 4.71 29.18
CA THR A 512 13.81 5.02 28.36
C THR A 512 12.52 4.66 29.11
N THR A 513 11.56 5.58 29.19
CA THR A 513 10.26 5.38 29.85
C THR A 513 9.26 4.66 28.93
N THR A 514 9.56 3.42 28.53
CA THR A 514 8.69 2.59 27.68
C THR A 514 8.47 1.21 28.27
N HIS A 515 7.28 0.66 28.04
CA HIS A 515 6.88 -0.70 28.38
C HIS A 515 7.12 -1.71 27.24
N LEU A 516 7.65 -1.27 26.09
CA LEU A 516 8.11 -2.18 25.02
C LEU A 516 9.27 -3.06 25.51
N LYS A 517 9.17 -4.38 25.28
CA LYS A 517 10.20 -5.36 25.66
C LYS A 517 11.47 -5.28 24.79
N MET A 518 11.33 -4.77 23.56
CA MET A 518 12.37 -4.72 22.54
C MET A 518 12.03 -3.67 21.47
N THR A 519 13.04 -3.22 20.73
CA THR A 519 12.89 -2.38 19.52
C THR A 519 13.91 -2.79 18.45
N ILE A 520 13.66 -2.44 17.19
CA ILE A 520 14.60 -2.70 16.08
C ILE A 520 15.97 -2.07 16.39
N ASP A 521 17.05 -2.81 16.11
CA ASP A 521 18.42 -2.32 16.23
C ASP A 521 18.79 -1.44 15.03
N THR A 522 18.26 -0.22 15.03
CA THR A 522 18.55 0.80 14.01
C THR A 522 20.03 1.25 13.98
N THR A 523 20.87 0.77 14.89
CA THR A 523 22.32 1.00 14.86
C THR A 523 23.07 -0.01 13.98
N LEU A 524 22.43 -1.13 13.64
CA LEU A 524 23.03 -2.19 12.84
C LEU A 524 22.82 -1.94 11.34
N THR A 525 23.87 -1.40 10.69
CA THR A 525 23.96 -1.30 9.23
C THR A 525 25.24 -2.00 8.77
N GLN A 526 25.11 -3.18 8.16
CA GLN A 526 26.22 -4.04 7.76
C GLN A 526 25.82 -4.96 6.60
N GLY A 527 26.51 -4.88 5.46
CA GLY A 527 26.25 -5.74 4.30
C GLY A 527 24.86 -5.48 3.71
N HIS A 528 23.97 -6.48 3.80
CA HIS A 528 22.56 -6.38 3.37
C HIS A 528 21.61 -5.99 4.51
N ILE A 529 22.12 -5.78 5.73
CA ILE A 529 21.37 -5.28 6.88
C ILE A 529 21.46 -3.75 6.87
N ASP A 530 20.32 -3.07 6.89
CA ASP A 530 20.22 -1.62 6.79
C ASP A 530 19.26 -1.10 7.88
N HIS A 531 19.82 -0.40 8.87
CA HIS A 531 19.14 0.07 10.09
C HIS A 531 18.34 -1.04 10.80
N GLY A 532 18.95 -2.23 10.92
CA GLY A 532 18.36 -3.40 11.55
C GLY A 532 17.36 -4.17 10.70
N VAL A 533 17.11 -3.78 9.44
CA VAL A 533 16.19 -4.46 8.53
C VAL A 533 16.96 -5.18 7.41
N ILE A 534 16.58 -6.42 7.10
CA ILE A 534 16.96 -7.13 5.88
C ILE A 534 15.84 -6.99 4.85
N LEU A 535 16.20 -6.62 3.62
CA LEU A 535 15.26 -6.45 2.50
C LEU A 535 15.32 -7.67 1.57
N GLY A 536 14.15 -8.15 1.14
CA GLY A 536 13.94 -9.16 0.09
C GLY A 536 13.14 -8.60 -1.10
N GLU A 537 12.58 -9.48 -1.94
CA GLU A 537 11.81 -9.08 -3.13
C GLU A 537 10.32 -8.79 -2.83
N GLY A 538 9.75 -7.80 -3.52
CA GLY A 538 8.32 -7.47 -3.47
C GLY A 538 7.97 -6.17 -4.21
N ASP A 539 6.94 -5.47 -3.71
CA ASP A 539 6.47 -4.15 -4.21
C ASP A 539 6.79 -2.98 -3.25
N GLY A 540 7.67 -3.21 -2.27
CA GLY A 540 8.07 -2.24 -1.26
C GLY A 540 7.27 -2.32 0.05
N THR A 541 6.09 -2.94 0.06
CA THR A 541 5.32 -3.21 1.30
C THR A 541 4.99 -4.69 1.47
N VAL A 542 4.60 -5.39 0.39
CA VAL A 542 4.22 -6.80 0.43
C VAL A 542 5.29 -7.65 -0.23
N ASN A 543 5.69 -8.73 0.45
CA ASN A 543 6.71 -9.65 -0.04
C ASN A 543 6.19 -10.43 -1.26
N LEU A 544 7.08 -10.71 -2.22
CA LEU A 544 6.77 -11.43 -3.45
C LEU A 544 6.08 -12.79 -3.22
N MET A 545 6.38 -13.46 -2.10
CA MET A 545 5.68 -14.69 -1.70
C MET A 545 4.18 -14.48 -1.45
N SER A 546 3.78 -13.41 -0.76
CA SER A 546 2.37 -13.12 -0.46
C SER A 546 1.60 -12.59 -1.68
N LEU A 547 2.26 -11.75 -2.49
CA LEU A 547 1.74 -11.27 -3.78
C LEU A 547 1.51 -12.42 -4.77
N GLY A 548 2.49 -13.31 -4.90
CA GLY A 548 2.60 -14.23 -6.02
C GLY A 548 2.16 -15.67 -5.74
N TYR A 549 2.28 -16.20 -4.51
CA TYR A 549 2.16 -17.66 -4.28
C TYR A 549 0.78 -18.21 -4.65
N MET A 550 -0.30 -17.58 -4.20
CA MET A 550 -1.65 -18.07 -4.48
C MET A 550 -1.98 -18.01 -5.97
N CYS A 551 -1.56 -16.97 -6.68
CA CYS A 551 -1.82 -16.83 -8.11
C CYS A 551 -0.96 -17.80 -8.96
N ASN A 552 0.29 -18.03 -8.55
CA ASN A 552 1.24 -18.83 -9.32
C ASN A 552 1.14 -20.35 -9.07
N LYS A 553 0.78 -20.78 -7.85
CA LYS A 553 0.70 -22.21 -7.47
C LYS A 553 -0.54 -22.54 -6.64
N GLY A 554 -0.85 -21.77 -5.59
CA GLY A 554 -1.91 -22.12 -4.64
C GLY A 554 -3.28 -22.36 -5.29
N TRP A 555 -3.84 -21.37 -5.99
CA TRP A 555 -5.12 -21.49 -6.72
C TRP A 555 -5.03 -22.31 -8.02
N LYS A 556 -3.89 -22.93 -8.32
CA LYS A 556 -3.79 -23.99 -9.35
C LYS A 556 -3.99 -25.39 -8.76
N MET A 557 -3.97 -25.53 -7.42
CA MET A 557 -4.33 -26.77 -6.72
C MET A 557 -5.85 -26.96 -6.67
N LYS A 558 -6.32 -28.18 -6.88
CA LYS A 558 -7.74 -28.56 -6.90
C LYS A 558 -8.43 -28.35 -5.57
N ARG A 559 -7.73 -28.49 -4.43
CA ARG A 559 -8.36 -28.21 -3.13
C ARG A 559 -8.72 -26.73 -2.95
N TYR A 560 -7.91 -25.80 -3.46
CA TYR A 560 -8.13 -24.36 -3.36
C TYR A 560 -8.89 -23.75 -4.55
N ASN A 561 -8.98 -24.44 -5.68
CA ASN A 561 -9.75 -24.02 -6.86
C ASN A 561 -10.50 -25.20 -7.52
N PRO A 562 -11.50 -25.80 -6.82
CA PRO A 562 -12.19 -26.99 -7.34
C PRO A 562 -13.15 -26.69 -8.51
N ALA A 563 -13.42 -25.42 -8.81
CA ALA A 563 -14.22 -24.99 -9.97
C ALA A 563 -13.39 -24.73 -11.23
N GLY A 564 -12.06 -24.63 -11.12
CA GLY A 564 -11.17 -24.36 -12.26
C GLY A 564 -11.24 -22.93 -12.79
N SER A 565 -11.57 -21.96 -11.93
CA SER A 565 -11.60 -20.52 -12.26
C SER A 565 -10.27 -20.08 -12.89
N LYS A 566 -10.30 -19.39 -14.05
CA LYS A 566 -9.06 -19.01 -14.77
C LYS A 566 -8.30 -17.98 -13.95
N ILE A 567 -7.05 -18.28 -13.58
CA ILE A 567 -6.11 -17.27 -13.07
C ILE A 567 -5.24 -16.77 -14.23
N THR A 568 -4.96 -15.46 -14.26
CA THR A 568 -3.99 -14.80 -15.17
C THR A 568 -3.09 -13.92 -14.31
N VAL A 569 -1.77 -13.94 -14.55
CA VAL A 569 -0.76 -13.27 -13.71
C VAL A 569 0.06 -12.28 -14.53
N VAL A 570 0.07 -11.00 -14.13
CA VAL A 570 0.91 -9.98 -14.76
C VAL A 570 1.74 -9.28 -13.68
N GLU A 571 3.04 -9.55 -13.70
CA GLU A 571 4.02 -8.85 -12.88
C GLU A 571 4.40 -7.51 -13.50
N MET A 572 4.66 -6.52 -12.65
CA MET A 572 4.99 -5.16 -13.08
C MET A 572 6.36 -4.76 -12.50
N PRO A 573 7.45 -4.85 -13.29
CA PRO A 573 8.80 -4.49 -12.83
C PRO A 573 8.90 -3.03 -12.37
N HIS A 574 9.63 -2.81 -11.27
CA HIS A 574 9.86 -1.48 -10.72
C HIS A 574 10.88 -0.69 -11.56
N GLU A 575 10.38 0.15 -12.47
CA GLU A 575 11.20 0.95 -13.40
C GLU A 575 10.92 2.46 -13.19
N PRO A 576 11.30 3.02 -12.01
CA PRO A 576 10.90 4.38 -11.64
C PRO A 576 11.63 5.46 -12.44
N GLU A 577 10.88 6.47 -12.88
CA GLU A 577 11.44 7.65 -13.53
C GLU A 577 12.23 8.52 -12.57
N ARG A 578 13.40 8.99 -13.04
CA ARG A 578 14.26 9.86 -12.25
C ARG A 578 13.59 11.22 -12.02
N PHE A 579 13.63 11.69 -10.78
CA PHE A 579 13.02 12.94 -10.31
C PHE A 579 11.48 12.97 -10.30
N ASN A 580 10.78 11.89 -10.67
CA ASN A 580 9.35 11.78 -10.40
C ASN A 580 9.14 11.36 -8.92
N PRO A 581 8.40 12.13 -8.10
CA PRO A 581 8.26 11.86 -6.67
C PRO A 581 7.43 10.61 -6.32
N ARG A 582 6.79 9.98 -7.31
CA ARG A 582 6.02 8.72 -7.17
C ARG A 582 6.46 7.66 -8.19
N GLY A 583 7.70 7.76 -8.68
CA GLY A 583 8.28 6.84 -9.66
C GLY A 583 7.69 6.88 -11.08
N GLY A 584 6.65 7.68 -11.34
CA GLY A 584 6.10 7.88 -12.69
C GLY A 584 5.41 6.65 -13.29
N PRO A 585 5.17 6.64 -14.62
CA PRO A 585 4.22 5.74 -15.28
C PRO A 585 4.61 4.25 -15.26
N ASN A 586 5.86 3.92 -14.92
CA ASN A 586 6.38 2.55 -14.77
C ASN A 586 6.83 2.22 -13.33
N THR A 587 6.33 2.98 -12.35
CA THR A 587 6.43 2.58 -10.94
C THR A 587 5.77 1.23 -10.67
N ALA A 588 6.16 0.64 -9.55
CA ALA A 588 5.65 -0.61 -9.00
C ALA A 588 5.75 -0.63 -7.47
N ASP A 589 5.75 0.56 -6.86
CA ASP A 589 5.51 0.72 -5.43
C ASP A 589 4.08 0.28 -5.09
N HIS A 590 3.90 -0.34 -3.93
CA HIS A 590 2.63 -0.86 -3.44
C HIS A 590 1.42 0.09 -3.59
N VAL A 591 1.60 1.40 -3.43
CA VAL A 591 0.53 2.40 -3.62
C VAL A 591 0.65 3.09 -4.97
N ASP A 592 1.86 3.48 -5.40
CA ASP A 592 2.01 4.20 -6.67
C ASP A 592 1.64 3.35 -7.90
N ILE A 593 1.64 2.02 -7.79
CA ILE A 593 1.24 1.10 -8.88
C ILE A 593 -0.17 1.40 -9.41
N LEU A 594 -1.08 1.96 -8.60
CA LEU A 594 -2.42 2.38 -9.02
C LEU A 594 -2.39 3.49 -10.09
N GLY A 595 -1.31 4.26 -10.19
CA GLY A 595 -1.06 5.23 -11.26
C GLY A 595 -0.30 4.68 -12.47
N ARG A 596 0.16 3.41 -12.44
CA ARG A 596 0.94 2.81 -13.54
C ARG A 596 0.08 2.73 -14.80
N GLN A 597 0.59 3.22 -15.93
CA GLN A 597 -0.17 3.28 -17.19
C GLN A 597 -0.61 1.88 -17.65
N ASN A 598 0.27 0.88 -17.59
CA ASN A 598 -0.06 -0.49 -17.98
C ASN A 598 -1.15 -1.11 -17.08
N LEU A 599 -1.12 -0.86 -15.76
CA LEU A 599 -2.19 -1.34 -14.87
C LEU A 599 -3.53 -0.75 -15.26
N ASN A 600 -3.58 0.56 -15.52
CA ASN A 600 -4.78 1.25 -15.97
C ASN A 600 -5.27 0.66 -17.30
N GLU A 601 -4.37 0.37 -18.25
CA GLU A 601 -4.73 -0.31 -19.51
C GLU A 601 -5.33 -1.72 -19.28
N TYR A 602 -4.78 -2.50 -18.35
CA TYR A 602 -5.33 -3.82 -18.03
C TYR A 602 -6.68 -3.75 -17.31
N ILE A 603 -6.86 -2.83 -16.35
CA ILE A 603 -8.16 -2.62 -15.67
C ILE A 603 -9.24 -2.25 -16.70
N LEU A 604 -8.95 -1.31 -17.61
CA LEU A 604 -9.87 -0.90 -18.65
C LEU A 604 -10.16 -2.02 -19.66
N LYS A 605 -9.18 -2.86 -20.01
CA LYS A 605 -9.41 -4.06 -20.84
C LYS A 605 -10.39 -5.02 -20.16
N VAL A 606 -10.21 -5.34 -18.89
CA VAL A 606 -11.13 -6.24 -18.16
C VAL A 606 -12.53 -5.62 -18.05
N ALA A 607 -12.63 -4.34 -17.68
CA ALA A 607 -13.91 -3.62 -17.53
C ALA A 607 -14.71 -3.51 -18.85
N ALA A 608 -14.01 -3.31 -19.98
CA ALA A 608 -14.58 -3.28 -21.32
C ALA A 608 -14.84 -4.68 -21.92
N GLY A 609 -14.78 -5.76 -21.13
CA GLY A 609 -15.04 -7.13 -21.61
C GLY A 609 -13.94 -7.73 -22.51
N ARG A 610 -12.74 -7.15 -22.50
CA ARG A 610 -11.56 -7.53 -23.31
C ARG A 610 -10.40 -8.11 -22.49
N GLY A 611 -10.66 -8.51 -21.24
CA GLY A 611 -9.66 -9.14 -20.35
C GLY A 611 -9.13 -10.48 -20.85
N ASP A 612 -9.82 -11.12 -21.80
CA ASP A 612 -9.35 -12.30 -22.53
C ASP A 612 -8.06 -12.05 -23.32
N THR A 613 -7.81 -10.79 -23.72
CA THR A 613 -6.58 -10.36 -24.43
C THR A 613 -5.35 -10.19 -23.53
N ILE A 614 -5.47 -10.51 -22.23
CA ILE A 614 -4.37 -10.43 -21.25
C ILE A 614 -3.79 -11.83 -21.08
N GLU A 615 -2.49 -11.95 -21.36
CA GLU A 615 -1.70 -13.18 -21.21
C GLU A 615 -0.87 -13.14 -19.91
N ASP A 616 -0.35 -14.31 -19.49
CA ASP A 616 0.55 -14.39 -18.33
C ASP A 616 1.90 -13.74 -18.65
N PHE A 617 2.36 -12.85 -17.77
CA PHE A 617 3.66 -12.19 -17.85
C PHE A 617 4.35 -12.24 -16.49
N ILE A 618 5.35 -13.12 -16.37
CA ILE A 618 6.10 -13.38 -15.14
C ILE A 618 7.59 -13.16 -15.43
N THR A 619 8.25 -12.38 -14.58
CA THR A 619 9.62 -11.90 -14.74
C THR A 619 10.51 -12.21 -13.54
N SER A 620 9.90 -12.31 -12.36
CA SER A 620 10.55 -12.62 -11.10
C SER A 620 10.89 -14.10 -10.96
N ASN A 621 11.65 -14.43 -9.91
CA ASN A 621 11.96 -15.82 -9.57
C ASN A 621 10.80 -16.55 -8.85
N ILE A 622 9.60 -15.97 -8.75
CA ILE A 622 8.46 -16.56 -7.98
C ILE A 622 8.20 -18.03 -8.31
N LEU A 623 8.26 -18.42 -9.59
CA LEU A 623 8.06 -19.81 -10.02
C LEU A 623 9.09 -20.80 -9.45
N LYS A 624 10.28 -20.34 -9.04
CA LYS A 624 11.30 -21.14 -8.36
C LYS A 624 11.06 -21.19 -6.84
N TYR A 625 10.45 -20.16 -6.26
CA TYR A 625 10.16 -20.08 -4.83
C TYR A 625 8.89 -20.88 -4.48
N VAL A 626 7.82 -20.78 -5.28
CA VAL A 626 6.59 -21.55 -5.03
C VAL A 626 6.81 -23.07 -5.09
N GLU A 627 7.79 -23.56 -5.85
CA GLU A 627 8.13 -24.99 -5.87
C GLU A 627 8.95 -25.47 -4.67
N LYS A 628 9.51 -24.55 -3.87
CA LYS A 628 10.14 -24.86 -2.58
C LYS A 628 9.16 -24.87 -1.40
N VAL A 629 8.04 -24.15 -1.48
CA VAL A 629 7.02 -24.05 -0.42
C VAL A 629 6.48 -25.45 -0.07
N GLU A 630 6.40 -25.78 1.22
CA GLU A 630 6.05 -27.13 1.72
C GLU A 630 4.53 -27.41 1.71
N ILE A 631 3.86 -27.00 0.63
CA ILE A 631 2.43 -27.16 0.42
C ILE A 631 2.23 -27.85 -0.93
N TYR A 632 1.81 -29.12 -0.86
CA TYR A 632 1.65 -30.03 -1.99
C TYR A 632 0.17 -30.33 -2.23
N GLU A 633 -0.22 -30.72 -3.45
CA GLU A 633 -1.58 -31.26 -3.73
C GLU A 633 -1.77 -32.61 -2.99
N GLU A 634 -3.04 -33.01 -2.77
CA GLU A 634 -3.44 -34.26 -2.11
C GLU A 634 -3.31 -35.53 -2.98
#